data_AF-A0A364NVR4-F1
#
_entry.id   AF-A0A364NVR4-F1
#
_cell.length_a   1.000
_cell.length_b   1.000
_cell.length_c   1.000
_cell.angle_alpha   90.00
_cell.angle_beta   90.00
_cell.angle_gamma   90.00
#
_symmetry.space_group_name_H-M   'P 1'
#
loop_
_entity.id
_entity.type
_entity.pdbx_description
1 polymer ?
#
loop_
_entity_poly.entity_id
_entity_poly.type
_entity_poly.pdbx_seq_one_letter_code
_entity_poly.pdbx_strand_id
1 'polypeptide(L)'
;MSIWNHPDWKSQNPDIDAEHKKLNQMVMSLSAVVRNDSGIGLDTEAIDILLERMRLHFRMEEANADKVDPDACAILREDHARLLGLLDKVRLSMKQGSRAESKENLLTFTSELDRHDREIDIPLFRMMATSHDPLAH
;
A
#
# COMPACT_ATOMS: atom_id res chain seq x y z
N MET A 1 -0.95 2.27 13.97
CA MET A 1 0.44 2.70 13.72
C MET A 1 0.93 1.85 12.56
N SER A 2 1.60 2.43 11.57
CA SER A 2 2.17 1.66 10.46
C SER A 2 3.19 0.64 10.97
N ILE A 3 3.08 -0.60 10.51
CA ILE A 3 3.96 -1.72 10.86
C ILE A 3 5.44 -1.41 10.53
N TRP A 4 5.68 -0.60 9.51
CA TRP A 4 7.02 -0.14 9.06
C TRP A 4 7.78 0.75 10.05
N ASN A 5 7.14 1.20 11.13
CA ASN A 5 7.82 1.92 12.21
C ASN A 5 8.43 0.98 13.26
N HIS A 6 8.10 -0.31 13.20
CA HIS A 6 8.61 -1.30 14.13
C HIS A 6 9.92 -1.91 13.59
N PRO A 7 11.00 -1.99 14.38
CA PRO A 7 12.32 -2.48 13.92
C PRO A 7 12.26 -3.87 13.29
N ASP A 8 11.44 -4.75 13.84
CA ASP A 8 11.25 -6.14 13.39
C ASP A 8 10.52 -6.27 12.05
N TRP A 9 10.15 -5.16 11.41
CA TRP A 9 9.32 -5.13 10.19
C TRP A 9 9.97 -4.32 9.06
N LYS A 10 11.30 -4.16 9.12
CA LYS A 10 12.08 -3.62 8.00
C LYS A 10 12.24 -4.66 6.89
N SER A 11 12.20 -4.18 5.65
CA SER A 11 12.45 -4.94 4.42
C SER A 11 13.93 -5.27 4.18
N GLN A 12 14.83 -4.71 5.00
CA GLN A 12 16.29 -4.65 4.76
C GLN A 12 16.70 -3.78 3.57
N ASN A 13 15.75 -3.11 2.92
CA ASN A 13 15.99 -2.11 1.89
C ASN A 13 15.50 -0.72 2.37
N PRO A 14 16.40 0.22 2.69
CA PRO A 14 16.04 1.54 3.19
C PRO A 14 15.12 2.35 2.28
N ASP A 15 15.23 2.18 0.95
CA ASP A 15 14.42 2.90 -0.02
C ASP A 15 12.97 2.37 -0.03
N ILE A 16 12.81 1.04 0.04
CA ILE A 16 11.49 0.40 0.18
C ILE A 16 10.83 0.80 1.49
N ASP A 17 11.58 0.76 2.61
CA ASP A 17 11.08 1.17 3.92
C ASP A 17 10.64 2.65 3.93
N ALA A 18 11.37 3.53 3.23
CA ALA A 18 11.06 4.96 3.14
C ALA A 18 9.78 5.21 2.33
N GLU A 19 9.61 4.51 1.20
CA GLU A 19 8.42 4.65 0.37
C GLU A 19 7.16 4.13 1.08
N HIS A 20 7.23 2.99 1.75
CA HIS A 20 6.10 2.47 2.55
C HIS A 20 5.68 3.39 3.68
N LYS A 21 6.65 4.03 4.37
CA LYS A 21 6.35 5.05 5.39
C LYS A 21 5.62 6.24 4.79
N LYS A 22 6.05 6.70 3.62
CA LYS A 22 5.41 7.82 2.91
C LYS A 22 3.97 7.46 2.49
N LEU A 23 3.76 6.27 1.94
CA LEU A 23 2.43 5.77 1.57
C LEU A 23 1.52 5.67 2.79
N ASN A 24 1.99 5.06 3.87
CA ASN A 24 1.26 4.97 5.13
C ASN A 24 0.88 6.37 5.67
N GLN A 25 1.78 7.35 5.55
CA GLN A 25 1.47 8.73 5.94
C GLN A 25 0.38 9.35 5.06
N MET A 26 0.40 9.12 3.75
CA MET A 26 -0.66 9.57 2.84
C MET A 26 -2.01 8.94 3.18
N VAL A 27 -2.04 7.63 3.46
CA VAL A 27 -3.25 6.90 3.88
C VAL A 27 -3.79 7.42 5.22
N MET A 28 -2.91 7.72 6.17
CA MET A 28 -3.30 8.33 7.45
C MET A 28 -3.88 9.74 7.27
N SER A 29 -3.26 10.55 6.41
CA SER A 29 -3.75 11.89 6.07
C SER A 29 -5.12 11.81 5.41
N LEU A 30 -5.32 10.92 4.44
CA LEU A 30 -6.63 10.69 3.82
C LEU A 30 -7.67 10.26 4.85
N SER A 31 -7.32 9.32 5.73
CA SER A 31 -8.21 8.86 6.81
C SER A 31 -8.62 9.99 7.76
N ALA A 32 -7.70 10.90 8.05
CA ALA A 32 -7.99 12.09 8.84
C ALA A 32 -8.93 13.06 8.10
N VAL A 33 -8.74 13.27 6.80
CA VAL A 33 -9.61 14.09 5.95
C VAL A 33 -11.02 13.50 5.90
N VAL A 34 -11.17 12.21 5.62
CA VAL A 34 -12.48 11.52 5.57
C VAL A 34 -13.21 11.58 6.91
N ARG A 35 -12.48 11.39 8.02
CA ARG A 35 -13.06 11.47 9.36
C ARG A 35 -13.54 12.88 9.68
N ASN A 36 -12.75 13.90 9.37
CA ASN A 36 -13.01 15.29 9.68
C ASN A 36 -13.70 16.06 8.54
N ASP A 37 -14.18 15.33 7.51
CA ASP A 37 -14.66 15.93 6.28
C ASP A 37 -15.69 17.03 6.55
N SER A 38 -15.34 18.23 6.07
CA SER A 38 -16.10 19.47 6.16
C SER A 38 -17.03 19.67 4.96
N GLY A 39 -17.07 18.72 4.01
CA GLY A 39 -17.94 18.74 2.82
C GLY A 39 -17.40 19.56 1.65
N ILE A 40 -16.09 19.82 1.59
CA ILE A 40 -15.44 20.73 0.62
C ILE A 40 -14.80 19.97 -0.57
N GLY A 41 -14.95 18.65 -0.66
CA GLY A 41 -14.44 17.84 -1.77
C GLY A 41 -12.92 17.61 -1.81
N LEU A 42 -12.20 18.01 -0.76
CA LEU A 42 -10.75 17.80 -0.61
C LEU A 42 -10.38 16.30 -0.48
N ASP A 43 -11.33 15.49 -0.06
CA ASP A 43 -11.20 14.03 0.02
C ASP A 43 -11.06 13.39 -1.36
N THR A 44 -11.71 13.96 -2.38
CA THR A 44 -11.81 13.37 -3.72
C THR A 44 -10.54 13.55 -4.54
N GLU A 45 -9.84 14.68 -4.40
CA GLU A 45 -8.53 14.90 -5.00
C GLU A 45 -7.44 14.08 -4.28
N ALA A 46 -7.51 14.02 -2.95
CA ALA A 46 -6.56 13.27 -2.14
C ALA A 46 -6.58 11.77 -2.44
N ILE A 47 -7.77 11.18 -2.66
CA ILE A 47 -7.89 9.76 -3.05
C ILE A 47 -7.33 9.52 -4.46
N ASP A 48 -7.53 10.43 -5.42
CA ASP A 48 -7.00 10.28 -6.78
C ASP A 48 -5.47 10.34 -6.80
N ILE A 49 -4.87 11.22 -5.98
CA ILE A 49 -3.40 11.28 -5.79
C ILE A 49 -2.88 10.00 -5.15
N LEU A 50 -3.54 9.49 -4.11
CA LEU A 50 -3.15 8.25 -3.44
C LEU A 50 -3.22 7.06 -4.40
N LEU A 51 -4.29 6.95 -5.18
CA LEU A 51 -4.49 5.90 -6.17
C LEU A 51 -3.33 5.85 -7.19
N GLU A 52 -2.94 7.01 -7.74
CA GLU A 52 -1.83 7.05 -8.69
C GLU A 52 -0.49 6.72 -8.04
N ARG A 53 -0.26 7.20 -6.80
CA ARG A 53 0.98 6.88 -6.07
C ARG A 53 1.09 5.39 -5.79
N MET A 54 0.01 4.73 -5.38
CA MET A 54 0.00 3.27 -5.16
C MET A 54 0.21 2.49 -6.44
N ARG A 55 -0.38 2.90 -7.57
CA ARG A 55 -0.11 2.26 -8.87
C ARG A 55 1.35 2.33 -9.27
N LEU A 56 2.00 3.48 -9.04
CA LEU A 56 3.43 3.64 -9.34
C LEU A 56 4.30 2.76 -8.43
N HIS A 57 3.98 2.73 -7.14
CA HIS A 57 4.66 1.90 -6.15
C HIS A 57 4.56 0.41 -6.49
N PHE A 58 3.34 -0.10 -6.70
CA PHE A 58 3.08 -1.49 -7.05
C PHE A 58 3.79 -1.93 -8.34
N ARG A 59 3.78 -1.09 -9.39
CA ARG A 59 4.53 -1.38 -10.63
C ARG A 59 6.03 -1.52 -10.40
N MET A 60 6.60 -0.72 -9.48
CA MET A 60 8.02 -0.78 -9.15
C MET A 60 8.36 -2.09 -8.44
N GLU A 61 7.54 -2.50 -7.48
CA GLU A 61 7.73 -3.74 -6.72
C GLU A 61 7.55 -4.97 -7.59
N GLU A 62 6.50 -5.00 -8.41
CA GLU A 62 6.27 -6.06 -9.39
C GLU A 62 7.46 -6.19 -10.35
N ALA A 63 7.99 -5.08 -10.88
CA ALA A 63 9.14 -5.11 -11.77
C ALA A 63 10.44 -5.59 -11.08
N ASN A 64 10.54 -5.43 -9.76
CA ASN A 64 11.65 -5.95 -8.99
C ASN A 64 11.46 -7.44 -8.65
N ALA A 65 10.26 -7.85 -8.26
CA ALA A 65 9.91 -9.24 -7.98
C ALA A 65 10.05 -10.13 -9.21
N ASP A 66 9.63 -9.66 -10.39
CA ASP A 66 9.71 -10.37 -11.68
C ASP A 66 11.13 -10.84 -12.03
N LYS A 67 12.16 -10.12 -11.54
CA LYS A 67 13.58 -10.43 -11.77
C LYS A 67 14.12 -11.51 -10.85
N VAL A 68 13.47 -11.77 -9.72
CA VAL A 68 13.96 -12.66 -8.66
C VAL A 68 13.15 -13.95 -8.64
N ASP A 69 11.82 -13.83 -8.63
CA ASP A 69 10.90 -14.97 -8.53
C ASP A 69 9.58 -14.66 -9.28
N PRO A 70 9.35 -15.27 -10.46
CA PRO A 70 8.13 -15.07 -11.24
C PRO A 70 6.85 -15.51 -10.53
N ASP A 71 6.90 -16.55 -9.68
CA ASP A 71 5.72 -17.05 -8.95
C ASP A 71 5.35 -16.08 -7.82
N ALA A 72 6.36 -15.56 -7.10
CA ALA A 72 6.15 -14.51 -6.12
C ALA A 72 5.62 -13.22 -6.76
N CYS A 73 6.11 -12.87 -7.96
CA CYS A 73 5.61 -11.73 -8.74
C CYS A 73 4.12 -11.90 -9.12
N ALA A 74 3.68 -13.10 -9.47
CA ALA A 74 2.27 -13.37 -9.78
C ALA A 74 1.36 -13.16 -8.56
N ILE A 75 1.78 -13.66 -7.38
CA ILE A 75 1.07 -13.46 -6.11
C ILE A 75 0.98 -11.96 -5.78
N LEU A 76 2.08 -11.24 -5.94
CA LEU A 76 2.16 -9.80 -5.66
C LEU A 76 1.22 -9.00 -6.58
N ARG A 77 1.22 -9.29 -7.88
CA ARG A 77 0.31 -8.65 -8.87
C ARG A 77 -1.16 -8.86 -8.53
N GLU A 78 -1.53 -10.07 -8.11
CA GLU A 78 -2.91 -10.37 -7.71
C GLU A 78 -3.33 -9.55 -6.49
N ASP A 79 -2.50 -9.48 -5.46
CA ASP A 79 -2.83 -8.73 -4.25
C ASP A 79 -2.83 -7.21 -4.50
N HIS A 80 -1.92 -6.69 -5.30
CA HIS A 80 -1.92 -5.28 -5.74
C HIS A 80 -3.19 -4.91 -6.49
N ALA A 81 -3.63 -5.74 -7.45
CA ALA A 81 -4.87 -5.52 -8.19
C ALA A 81 -6.08 -5.48 -7.23
N ARG A 82 -6.10 -6.36 -6.23
CA ARG A 82 -7.13 -6.40 -5.19
C ARG A 82 -7.13 -5.13 -4.33
N LEU A 83 -5.97 -4.66 -3.87
CA LEU A 83 -5.83 -3.42 -3.08
C LEU A 83 -6.26 -2.18 -3.88
N LEU A 84 -5.84 -2.08 -5.14
CA LEU A 84 -6.30 -1.00 -6.04
C LEU A 84 -7.82 -1.02 -6.22
N GLY A 85 -8.42 -2.21 -6.33
CA GLY A 85 -9.87 -2.36 -6.40
C GLY A 85 -10.59 -1.87 -5.14
N LEU A 86 -10.03 -2.10 -3.95
CA LEU A 86 -10.57 -1.56 -2.69
C LEU A 86 -10.45 -0.03 -2.66
N LEU A 87 -9.32 0.52 -3.12
CA LEU A 87 -9.12 1.96 -3.16
C LEU A 87 -10.04 2.65 -4.18
N ASP A 88 -10.33 2.00 -5.32
CA ASP A 88 -11.33 2.47 -6.27
C ASP A 88 -12.75 2.49 -5.67
N LYS A 89 -13.11 1.52 -4.79
CA LYS A 89 -14.38 1.56 -4.04
C LYS A 89 -14.46 2.77 -3.11
N VAL A 90 -13.37 3.08 -2.39
CA VAL A 90 -13.28 4.30 -1.57
C VAL A 90 -13.52 5.54 -2.43
N ARG A 91 -12.86 5.63 -3.59
CA ARG A 91 -13.05 6.75 -4.52
C ARG A 91 -14.49 6.86 -5.01
N LEU A 92 -15.11 5.74 -5.37
CA LEU A 92 -16.50 5.71 -5.85
C LEU A 92 -17.48 6.22 -4.79
N SER A 93 -17.36 5.74 -3.54
CA SER A 93 -18.24 6.17 -2.46
C SER A 93 -18.04 7.66 -2.12
N MET A 94 -16.80 8.18 -2.22
CA MET A 94 -16.52 9.62 -2.06
C MET A 94 -17.19 10.45 -3.15
N LYS A 95 -17.04 10.06 -4.41
CA LYS A 95 -17.66 10.75 -5.56
C LYS A 95 -19.19 10.74 -5.50
N GLN A 96 -19.78 9.73 -4.87
CA GLN A 96 -21.22 9.63 -4.64
C GLN A 96 -21.70 10.40 -3.40
N GLY A 97 -20.79 10.98 -2.61
CA GLY A 97 -21.11 11.68 -1.36
C GLY A 97 -21.52 10.75 -0.20
N SER A 98 -21.28 9.44 -0.32
CA SER A 98 -21.64 8.45 0.69
C SER A 98 -20.56 8.39 1.78
N ARG A 99 -20.67 9.25 2.79
CA ARG A 99 -19.65 9.38 3.86
C ARG A 99 -19.49 8.10 4.69
N ALA A 100 -20.60 7.45 5.05
CA ALA A 100 -20.57 6.23 5.86
C ALA A 100 -19.84 5.10 5.12
N GLU A 101 -20.18 4.90 3.86
CA GLU A 101 -19.57 3.89 2.99
C GLU A 101 -18.10 4.21 2.68
N SER A 102 -17.77 5.49 2.46
CA SER A 102 -16.37 5.91 2.27
C SER A 102 -15.50 5.61 3.47
N LYS A 103 -16.04 5.80 4.68
CA LYS A 103 -15.35 5.44 5.92
C LYS A 103 -15.19 3.93 6.06
N GLU A 104 -16.24 3.15 5.77
CA GLU A 104 -16.19 1.69 5.84
C GLU A 104 -15.18 1.11 4.83
N ASN A 105 -15.30 1.51 3.56
CA ASN A 105 -14.38 1.11 2.50
C ASN A 105 -12.93 1.48 2.84
N LEU A 106 -12.70 2.68 3.42
CA LEU A 106 -11.37 3.10 3.81
C LEU A 106 -10.82 2.26 4.96
N LEU A 107 -11.64 1.92 5.96
CA LEU A 107 -11.22 1.01 7.05
C LEU A 107 -10.83 -0.36 6.48
N THR A 108 -11.65 -0.94 5.60
CA THR A 108 -11.33 -2.20 4.92
C THR A 108 -10.02 -2.09 4.15
N PHE A 109 -9.84 -1.05 3.33
CA PHE A 109 -8.61 -0.83 2.59
C PHE A 109 -7.39 -0.74 3.51
N THR A 110 -7.46 0.04 4.60
CA THR A 110 -6.33 0.17 5.54
C THR A 110 -5.98 -1.14 6.25
N SER A 111 -6.98 -1.95 6.58
CA SER A 111 -6.76 -3.27 7.19
C SER A 111 -6.10 -4.22 6.21
N GLU A 112 -6.51 -4.19 4.94
CA GLU A 112 -5.94 -5.05 3.90
C GLU A 112 -4.54 -4.60 3.48
N LEU A 113 -4.24 -3.30 3.52
CA LEU A 113 -2.89 -2.79 3.30
C LEU A 113 -1.94 -3.22 4.42
N ASP A 114 -2.36 -3.14 5.68
CA ASP A 114 -1.53 -3.63 6.81
C ASP A 114 -1.27 -5.14 6.71
N ARG A 115 -2.28 -5.90 6.26
CA ARG A 115 -2.12 -7.33 5.98
C ARG A 115 -1.11 -7.58 4.86
N HIS A 116 -1.20 -6.84 3.76
CA HIS A 116 -0.29 -6.91 2.63
C HIS A 116 1.17 -6.65 3.04
N ASP A 117 1.40 -5.52 3.72
CA ASP A 117 2.72 -5.13 4.24
C ASP A 117 3.33 -6.28 5.08
N ARG A 118 2.51 -6.86 5.97
CA ARG A 118 2.94 -7.88 6.94
C ARG A 118 3.20 -9.26 6.32
N GLU A 119 2.30 -9.70 5.45
CA GLU A 119 2.23 -11.10 5.00
C GLU A 119 2.87 -11.32 3.63
N ILE A 120 3.03 -10.27 2.83
CA ILE A 120 3.53 -10.37 1.45
C ILE A 120 4.83 -9.58 1.32
N ASP A 121 4.80 -8.27 1.51
CA ASP A 121 5.94 -7.38 1.23
C ASP A 121 7.15 -7.69 2.09
N ILE A 122 6.99 -7.69 3.41
CA ILE A 122 8.12 -7.88 4.31
C ILE A 122 8.81 -9.24 4.11
N PRO A 123 8.08 -10.38 4.02
CA PRO A 123 8.67 -11.65 3.66
C PRO A 123 9.38 -11.63 2.29
N LEU A 124 8.73 -11.07 1.27
CA LEU A 124 9.25 -11.02 -0.10
C LEU A 124 10.55 -10.22 -0.17
N PHE A 125 10.57 -9.01 0.38
CA PHE A 125 11.74 -8.14 0.31
C PHE A 125 12.92 -8.67 1.12
N ARG A 126 12.66 -9.36 2.24
CA ARG A 126 13.72 -10.05 2.98
C ARG A 126 14.34 -11.18 2.17
N MET A 127 13.52 -11.98 1.50
CA MET A 127 14.00 -13.04 0.60
C MET A 127 14.82 -12.47 -0.56
N MET A 128 14.39 -11.33 -1.12
CA MET A 128 15.11 -10.64 -2.18
C MET A 128 16.45 -10.05 -1.68
N ALA A 129 16.49 -9.52 -0.45
CA ALA A 129 17.70 -8.99 0.14
C ALA A 129 18.75 -10.09 0.40
N THR A 130 18.33 -11.28 0.86
CA THR A 130 19.24 -12.41 1.08
C THR A 130 19.72 -13.05 -0.22
N SER A 131 18.90 -13.06 -1.28
CA SER A 131 19.27 -13.63 -2.59
C SER A 131 20.32 -12.79 -3.33
N HIS A 132 20.53 -11.54 -2.91
CA HIS A 132 21.51 -10.62 -3.48
C HIS A 132 22.88 -10.62 -2.76
N ASP A 133 23.09 -11.47 -1.75
CA ASP A 133 24.39 -11.57 -1.07
C ASP A 133 25.33 -12.54 -1.82
N PRO A 134 26.41 -12.04 -2.48
CA PRO A 134 27.34 -12.89 -3.24
C PRO A 134 28.19 -13.82 -2.36
N LEU A 135 28.05 -13.79 -1.03
CA LEU A 135 28.79 -14.61 -0.08
C LEU A 135 27.94 -15.68 0.63
N ALA A 136 26.69 -15.89 0.22
CA ALA A 136 25.84 -16.96 0.76
C ALA A 136 26.16 -18.34 0.12
N HIS A 137 27.34 -18.87 0.42
CA HIS A 137 27.71 -20.29 0.22
C HIS A 137 28.47 -20.83 1.44
#